data_AF-A0A9Q0GJJ5-F1
#
_entry.id   AF-A0A9Q0GJJ5-F1
#
_cell.length_a   1.000
_cell.length_b   1.000
_cell.length_c   1.000
_cell.angle_alpha   90.00
_cell.angle_beta   90.00
_cell.angle_gamma   90.00
#
_symmetry.space_group_name_H-M   'P 1'
#
loop_
_entity.id
_entity.type
_entity.pdbx_description
1 polymer ?
#
loop_
_entity_poly.entity_id
_entity_poly.type
_entity_poly.pdbx_seq_one_letter_code
_entity_poly.pdbx_strand_id
1 'polypeptide(L)'
;TTSSVQLLKKNKSTITTTTASTIPSGGDGGDSGGFRLRPHPDRWGQRQLGGDSDGPHSLDRMMEELHLQGKTAADIAECLIRTPLHPRKIAAIKSAHAIGCDLRIISDANQFFIEKILEHHGLLGCFSQIVTNPTLVDDEGRLRISPYHDLRSPPHGCSLCPSNMCKGLVIDQIRAAMPQNEKKMFIYLGDGKGDYCPSLKLGEGDHVMPRKEYTLWNRIRSNPTLVKAEIHEWTDGEELEKILLHLISTVDVEGYTKTGRMGKKREERETGMFLDGIIESMPVFAKELVAGGLAGGFAKTVVAPLERIKILFQKTPRGNGASVARIVPYAALHYMTYEQYRRWIILAFPDMGRGPVLDLVAGSLSGGTAVLFTYPLDLVRTKLAYQVVGSSKVNIRGVVNNEQVYRGIRDCFSKTFKESGLRGLYRGVGPSLYGIFPYAGLKFYFYEEMKRHVPEEHKKHIMVKLVCGSVAGLLGQTFTYPLDVVRRQMQVQRLSSSNSAELKGTIETLVMIMQKQGWKQLFSGLSINYLKVVPSVAIGFTVYDVMKSCLRVPSRDVIEVVTDKRHSQPSLHS
;
A
#
# COMPACT_ATOMS: atom_id res chain seq x y z
N THR A 1 25.17 11.83 35.79
CA THR A 1 24.71 11.42 34.42
C THR A 1 23.65 10.33 34.42
N THR A 2 23.30 9.74 35.56
CA THR A 2 22.38 8.60 35.70
C THR A 2 21.04 9.05 36.28
N SER A 3 20.16 9.63 35.46
CA SER A 3 18.76 9.86 35.85
C SER A 3 17.81 9.91 34.65
N SER A 4 16.72 9.16 34.74
CA SER A 4 15.73 8.99 33.68
C SER A 4 14.64 10.05 33.76
N VAL A 5 14.02 10.40 32.61
CA VAL A 5 13.08 11.52 32.48
C VAL A 5 11.97 11.16 31.47
N GLN A 6 10.71 11.33 31.88
CA GLN A 6 9.46 10.89 31.25
C GLN A 6 8.17 11.83 31.35
N LEU A 7 7.89 12.77 30.43
CA LEU A 7 6.70 13.67 30.31
C LEU A 7 5.49 13.30 29.36
N LEU A 8 4.23 13.04 29.80
CA LEU A 8 3.00 12.94 28.93
C LEU A 8 1.67 13.31 29.67
N LYS A 9 0.59 13.75 28.95
CA LYS A 9 -0.83 13.80 29.46
C LYS A 9 -2.05 13.60 28.47
N LYS A 10 -2.71 12.42 28.46
CA LYS A 10 -3.99 12.01 27.81
C LYS A 10 -4.16 12.15 26.26
N ASN A 11 -3.71 11.16 25.49
CA ASN A 11 -4.61 10.18 24.87
C ASN A 11 -3.97 8.78 24.73
N LYS A 12 -3.31 8.37 25.81
CA LYS A 12 -3.14 6.98 26.25
C LYS A 12 -2.34 6.05 25.34
N SER A 13 -1.19 6.53 24.86
CA SER A 13 0.03 5.71 24.87
C SER A 13 0.76 5.82 26.22
N THR A 14 1.42 4.75 26.67
CA THR A 14 2.26 4.72 27.89
C THR A 14 3.69 4.44 27.46
N ILE A 15 4.42 5.47 27.08
CA ILE A 15 5.85 5.34 26.81
C ILE A 15 6.56 5.12 28.18
N THR A 16 7.73 4.50 28.22
CA THR A 16 8.50 4.21 29.46
C THR A 16 10.00 4.29 29.18
N THR A 17 10.77 5.10 29.91
CA THR A 17 12.19 5.40 29.59
C THR A 17 13.06 4.99 30.75
N THR A 18 14.08 4.21 30.44
CA THR A 18 15.34 4.14 31.19
C THR A 18 16.46 4.67 30.30
N THR A 19 17.46 5.34 30.89
CA THR A 19 18.81 5.41 30.30
C THR A 19 19.86 5.27 31.40
N ALA A 20 20.78 4.32 31.25
CA ALA A 20 22.22 4.53 31.40
C ALA A 20 23.05 3.25 31.24
N SER A 21 23.90 3.25 30.20
CA SER A 21 25.36 3.14 30.39
C SER A 21 26.03 4.25 29.55
N THR A 22 27.36 4.43 29.43
CA THR A 22 28.54 3.68 29.88
C THR A 22 29.64 4.71 30.21
N ILE A 23 30.66 4.32 30.99
CA ILE A 23 31.94 5.06 31.05
C ILE A 23 32.72 4.78 29.75
N PRO A 24 33.20 5.78 29.00
CA PRO A 24 34.16 5.58 27.93
C PRO A 24 35.60 5.71 28.45
N SER A 25 36.46 4.78 28.04
CA SER A 25 37.90 4.78 28.32
C SER A 25 38.71 5.19 27.09
N GLY A 26 39.53 6.24 27.20
CA GLY A 26 40.71 6.45 26.35
C GLY A 26 40.82 7.79 25.60
N GLY A 27 42.04 8.38 25.63
CA GLY A 27 42.60 9.12 24.49
C GLY A 27 42.72 10.65 24.58
N ASP A 28 43.93 11.11 24.92
CA ASP A 28 44.60 12.36 24.53
C ASP A 28 43.95 13.76 24.62
N GLY A 29 44.61 14.63 25.41
CA GLY A 29 45.37 15.74 24.84
C GLY A 29 44.75 17.14 24.85
N GLY A 30 45.13 17.98 25.83
CA GLY A 30 44.88 19.43 25.78
C GLY A 30 44.86 20.10 27.15
N ASP A 31 45.86 20.94 27.43
CA ASP A 31 46.07 21.58 28.74
C ASP A 31 45.20 22.85 28.92
N SER A 32 44.59 23.04 30.09
CA SER A 32 44.71 24.27 30.91
C SER A 32 43.76 24.35 32.12
N GLY A 33 44.32 24.27 33.32
CA GLY A 33 43.91 25.04 34.52
C GLY A 33 42.64 24.65 35.31
N GLY A 34 42.81 24.04 36.50
CA GLY A 34 41.84 24.20 37.60
C GLY A 34 41.63 23.04 38.57
N PHE A 35 42.48 22.94 39.60
CA PHE A 35 42.33 22.14 40.84
C PHE A 35 42.21 20.59 40.76
N ARG A 36 42.96 19.93 41.64
CA ARG A 36 43.31 18.51 41.56
C ARG A 36 43.06 17.82 42.91
N LEU A 37 42.08 16.92 42.97
CA LEU A 37 41.96 15.92 44.04
C LEU A 37 42.22 14.54 43.41
N ARG A 38 43.38 13.94 43.69
CA ARG A 38 43.69 12.53 43.37
C ARG A 38 43.65 11.70 44.65
N PRO A 39 42.87 10.62 44.69
CA PRO A 39 43.26 9.37 45.35
C PRO A 39 44.19 8.57 44.43
N HIS A 40 45.03 7.71 45.00
CA HIS A 40 46.04 6.90 44.28
C HIS A 40 45.40 5.71 43.52
N PRO A 41 45.90 5.27 42.35
CA PRO A 41 45.23 4.24 41.54
C PRO A 41 45.32 2.78 42.05
N ASP A 42 46.18 2.48 43.04
CA ASP A 42 46.74 1.12 43.22
C ASP A 42 46.23 0.34 44.43
N ARG A 43 44.96 0.51 44.82
CA ARG A 43 44.37 -0.30 45.91
C ARG A 43 42.95 -0.87 45.69
N TRP A 44 42.32 -0.53 44.56
CA TRP A 44 40.98 -1.03 44.20
C TRP A 44 40.99 -2.06 43.05
N GLY A 45 42.14 -2.27 42.39
CA GLY A 45 42.28 -3.15 41.22
C GLY A 45 42.40 -4.65 41.50
N GLN A 46 42.40 -5.10 42.76
CA GLN A 46 42.60 -6.52 43.12
C GLN A 46 41.63 -7.00 44.21
N ARG A 47 40.32 -6.96 43.93
CA ARG A 47 39.31 -7.79 44.61
C ARG A 47 38.02 -8.05 43.82
N GLN A 48 38.07 -7.95 42.49
CA GLN A 48 36.98 -8.40 41.60
C GLN A 48 37.31 -9.78 40.99
N LEU A 49 37.28 -10.81 41.83
CA LEU A 49 37.14 -12.20 41.42
C LEU A 49 36.07 -12.86 42.32
N GLY A 50 34.84 -12.89 41.83
CA GLY A 50 33.68 -13.55 42.44
C GLY A 50 32.55 -12.61 42.90
N GLY A 51 31.31 -12.91 42.48
CA GLY A 51 30.06 -12.36 43.06
C GLY A 51 29.37 -11.23 42.28
N ASP A 52 28.59 -11.55 41.24
CA ASP A 52 27.77 -10.59 40.46
C ASP A 52 26.36 -10.41 41.11
N SER A 53 26.30 -10.07 42.42
CA SER A 53 25.05 -10.21 43.23
C SER A 53 24.64 -9.05 44.17
N ASP A 54 25.46 -8.02 44.40
CA ASP A 54 25.19 -6.95 45.40
C ASP A 54 24.89 -5.56 44.81
N GLY A 55 23.73 -5.40 44.19
CA GLY A 55 23.28 -4.15 43.56
C GLY A 55 22.94 -2.98 44.52
N PRO A 56 22.01 -3.13 45.47
CA PRO A 56 21.53 -2.01 46.29
C PRO A 56 22.43 -1.73 47.50
N HIS A 57 22.98 -2.78 48.13
CA HIS A 57 23.84 -2.67 49.32
C HIS A 57 25.17 -1.99 49.03
N SER A 58 25.70 -2.10 47.80
CA SER A 58 26.92 -1.39 47.41
C SER A 58 26.70 0.12 47.23
N LEU A 59 25.50 0.53 46.78
CA LEU A 59 25.11 1.95 46.66
C LEU A 59 24.80 2.60 48.02
N ASP A 60 24.06 1.92 48.90
CA ASP A 60 23.78 2.42 50.26
C ASP A 60 25.09 2.61 51.06
N ARG A 61 25.97 1.60 51.02
CA ARG A 61 27.31 1.68 51.63
C ARG A 61 28.19 2.78 51.03
N MET A 62 28.08 3.06 49.73
CA MET A 62 28.80 4.18 49.12
C MET A 62 28.30 5.53 49.64
N MET A 63 27.00 5.69 49.91
CA MET A 63 26.46 6.91 50.53
C MET A 63 26.90 7.05 51.99
N GLU A 64 26.94 5.94 52.74
CA GLU A 64 27.50 5.90 54.10
C GLU A 64 28.97 6.35 54.11
N GLU A 65 29.80 5.83 53.18
CA GLU A 65 31.22 6.16 53.10
C GLU A 65 31.48 7.61 52.63
N LEU A 66 30.59 8.19 51.80
CA LEU A 66 30.60 9.63 51.47
C LEU A 66 30.22 10.51 52.67
N HIS A 67 29.22 10.10 53.46
CA HIS A 67 28.84 10.84 54.66
C HIS A 67 29.94 10.79 55.73
N LEU A 68 30.62 9.66 55.91
CA LEU A 68 31.81 9.55 56.77
C LEU A 68 32.96 10.47 56.33
N GLN A 69 33.01 10.86 55.05
CA GLN A 69 33.94 11.87 54.52
C GLN A 69 33.42 13.32 54.65
N GLY A 70 32.34 13.52 55.42
CA GLY A 70 31.75 14.84 55.67
C GLY A 70 30.95 15.41 54.49
N LYS A 71 30.50 14.57 53.54
CA LYS A 71 29.63 15.01 52.44
C LYS A 71 28.16 14.93 52.82
N THR A 72 27.47 16.04 52.68
CA THR A 72 26.03 16.16 52.93
C THR A 72 25.22 15.78 51.70
N ALA A 73 23.92 15.52 51.88
CA ALA A 73 22.99 15.37 50.76
C ALA A 73 22.95 16.62 49.84
N ALA A 74 23.22 17.81 50.38
CA ALA A 74 23.28 19.05 49.60
C ALA A 74 24.51 19.10 48.68
N ASP A 75 25.70 18.71 49.18
CA ASP A 75 26.92 18.58 48.35
C ASP A 75 26.71 17.59 47.19
N ILE A 76 26.03 16.47 47.48
CA ILE A 76 25.71 15.45 46.49
C ILE A 76 24.72 16.00 45.45
N ALA A 77 23.70 16.75 45.88
CA ALA A 77 22.78 17.42 44.96
C ALA A 77 23.50 18.44 44.05
N GLU A 78 24.43 19.24 44.59
CA GLU A 78 25.22 20.19 43.79
C GLU A 78 26.10 19.45 42.75
N CYS A 79 26.72 18.34 43.10
CA CYS A 79 27.44 17.49 42.15
C CYS A 79 26.53 16.92 41.05
N LEU A 80 25.30 16.55 41.39
CA LEU A 80 24.34 15.98 40.43
C LEU A 80 23.88 17.00 39.38
N ILE A 81 23.53 18.23 39.78
CA ILE A 81 23.04 19.26 38.85
C ILE A 81 24.11 19.74 37.86
N ARG A 82 25.39 19.59 38.18
CA ARG A 82 26.51 19.86 37.25
C ARG A 82 26.63 18.84 36.12
N THR A 83 25.83 17.77 36.15
CA THR A 83 25.71 16.82 35.03
C THR A 83 24.94 17.46 33.86
N PRO A 84 25.53 17.61 32.66
CA PRO A 84 24.80 18.10 31.50
C PRO A 84 23.76 17.08 31.00
N LEU A 85 22.50 17.50 30.88
CA LEU A 85 21.48 16.79 30.12
C LEU A 85 21.40 17.39 28.71
N HIS A 86 21.41 16.56 27.67
CA HIS A 86 21.43 17.03 26.29
C HIS A 86 20.16 17.87 25.97
N PRO A 87 20.26 19.12 25.46
CA PRO A 87 19.11 20.01 25.30
C PRO A 87 17.95 19.41 24.49
N ARG A 88 18.27 18.64 23.45
CA ARG A 88 17.28 17.94 22.61
C ARG A 88 16.47 16.88 23.36
N LYS A 89 17.05 16.25 24.39
CA LYS A 89 16.30 15.34 25.27
C LYS A 89 15.30 16.13 26.12
N ILE A 90 15.70 17.27 26.67
CA ILE A 90 14.80 18.17 27.40
C ILE A 90 13.63 18.61 26.49
N ALA A 91 13.93 19.01 25.24
CA ALA A 91 12.94 19.43 24.25
C ALA A 91 11.98 18.30 23.84
N ALA A 92 12.50 17.10 23.54
CA ALA A 92 11.69 15.93 23.21
C ALA A 92 10.70 15.58 24.33
N ILE A 93 11.17 15.63 25.58
CA ILE A 93 10.39 15.26 26.75
C ILE A 93 9.34 16.36 27.00
N LYS A 94 9.69 17.66 26.94
CA LYS A 94 8.72 18.78 27.00
C LYS A 94 7.65 18.72 25.89
N SER A 95 8.04 18.36 24.68
CA SER A 95 7.12 18.21 23.54
C SER A 95 6.16 17.03 23.73
N ALA A 96 6.65 15.88 24.19
CA ALA A 96 5.83 14.70 24.50
C ALA A 96 4.76 15.01 25.57
N HIS A 97 5.04 15.91 26.52
CA HIS A 97 4.03 16.39 27.47
C HIS A 97 2.89 17.14 26.79
N ALA A 98 3.28 18.13 25.99
CA ALA A 98 2.38 19.11 25.41
C ALA A 98 1.41 18.43 24.42
N ILE A 99 1.88 17.38 23.75
CA ILE A 99 1.07 16.53 22.87
C ILE A 99 0.13 15.60 23.66
N GLY A 100 0.54 15.16 24.86
CA GLY A 100 -0.38 14.56 25.83
C GLY A 100 -0.68 13.04 25.70
N CYS A 101 -0.09 12.16 26.53
CA CYS A 101 -0.39 10.70 26.73
C CYS A 101 -0.15 10.17 28.20
N ASP A 102 0.73 9.20 28.56
CA ASP A 102 1.08 8.83 29.99
C ASP A 102 2.59 8.41 30.24
N LEU A 103 3.54 9.33 30.56
CA LEU A 103 5.00 9.04 30.74
C LEU A 103 5.31 8.81 32.25
N ARG A 104 6.09 7.76 32.51
CA ARG A 104 6.50 7.21 33.81
C ARG A 104 7.98 6.83 33.81
N ILE A 105 8.72 7.26 34.82
CA ILE A 105 10.11 6.81 35.01
C ILE A 105 10.10 5.41 35.61
N ILE A 106 10.89 4.50 35.05
CA ILE A 106 11.31 3.27 35.73
C ILE A 106 12.84 3.26 35.69
N SER A 107 13.52 3.25 36.84
CA SER A 107 14.98 3.25 36.88
C SER A 107 15.52 2.57 38.12
N ASP A 108 16.52 1.73 37.92
CA ASP A 108 17.34 1.08 38.93
C ASP A 108 18.32 2.02 39.66
N ALA A 109 18.26 3.33 39.37
CA ALA A 109 18.85 4.38 40.18
C ALA A 109 18.07 4.61 41.51
N ASN A 110 18.60 5.48 42.37
CA ASN A 110 17.94 5.91 43.60
C ASN A 110 17.03 7.14 43.35
N GLN A 111 15.97 7.25 44.15
CA GLN A 111 14.95 8.30 44.03
C GLN A 111 15.55 9.72 44.14
N PHE A 112 16.45 9.96 45.09
CA PHE A 112 17.06 11.28 45.31
C PHE A 112 17.80 11.80 44.07
N PHE A 113 18.53 10.93 43.37
CA PHE A 113 19.24 11.29 42.14
C PHE A 113 18.27 11.70 41.03
N ILE A 114 17.23 10.89 40.83
CA ILE A 114 16.19 11.13 39.82
C ILE A 114 15.53 12.48 40.08
N GLU A 115 14.99 12.70 41.28
CA GLU A 115 14.24 13.91 41.61
C GLU A 115 15.09 15.18 41.50
N LYS A 116 16.33 15.19 42.00
CA LYS A 116 17.19 16.40 41.94
C LYS A 116 17.57 16.80 40.51
N ILE A 117 17.84 15.85 39.63
CA ILE A 117 18.14 16.15 38.21
C ILE A 117 16.87 16.67 37.50
N LEU A 118 15.69 16.19 37.88
CA LEU A 118 14.41 16.60 37.31
C LEU A 118 13.96 17.99 37.74
N GLU A 119 14.06 18.29 39.04
CA GLU A 119 13.80 19.61 39.60
C GLU A 119 14.65 20.67 38.90
N HIS A 120 15.97 20.44 38.80
CA HIS A 120 16.92 21.40 38.23
C HIS A 120 16.59 21.78 36.77
N HIS A 121 16.14 20.83 35.95
CA HIS A 121 15.81 21.09 34.54
C HIS A 121 14.38 21.59 34.32
N GLY A 122 13.60 21.82 35.41
CA GLY A 122 12.19 22.17 35.33
C GLY A 122 11.36 21.07 34.68
N LEU A 123 11.69 19.81 35.02
CA LEU A 123 11.14 18.60 34.45
C LEU A 123 10.39 17.75 35.47
N LEU A 124 10.16 18.14 36.74
CA LEU A 124 9.50 17.26 37.73
C LEU A 124 7.97 17.07 37.57
N GLY A 125 7.21 18.16 37.41
CA GLY A 125 5.73 18.18 37.39
C GLY A 125 5.10 17.64 36.09
N CYS A 126 5.44 16.40 35.76
CA CYS A 126 5.80 16.07 34.39
C CYS A 126 5.62 14.56 34.12
N PHE A 127 6.26 13.75 34.98
CA PHE A 127 5.98 12.33 35.16
C PHE A 127 4.61 12.16 35.81
N SER A 128 3.82 11.19 35.35
CA SER A 128 2.66 10.73 36.13
C SER A 128 3.09 9.79 37.26
N GLN A 129 4.26 9.15 37.15
CA GLN A 129 4.82 8.23 38.14
C GLN A 129 6.35 8.16 38.02
N ILE A 130 7.03 8.01 39.14
CA ILE A 130 8.46 7.70 39.22
C ILE A 130 8.61 6.41 40.02
N VAL A 131 9.22 5.38 39.42
CA VAL A 131 9.44 4.07 40.05
C VAL A 131 10.95 3.81 40.10
N THR A 132 11.52 3.86 41.30
CA THR A 132 12.97 3.84 41.55
C THR A 132 13.28 3.15 42.87
N ASN A 133 14.55 2.92 43.18
CA ASN A 133 14.94 2.46 44.51
C ASN A 133 14.70 3.60 45.54
N PRO A 134 13.79 3.40 46.54
CA PRO A 134 13.42 4.45 47.47
C PRO A 134 14.62 4.98 48.26
N THR A 135 14.61 6.28 48.53
CA THR A 135 15.67 6.98 49.26
C THR A 135 15.08 7.75 50.44
N LEU A 136 15.73 7.63 51.60
CA LEU A 136 15.41 8.37 52.81
C LEU A 136 16.64 9.17 53.25
N VAL A 137 16.42 10.28 53.94
CA VAL A 137 17.47 10.94 54.73
C VAL A 137 17.19 10.55 56.18
N ASP A 138 18.17 9.96 56.86
CA ASP A 138 18.04 9.63 58.29
C ASP A 138 18.27 10.86 59.19
N ASP A 139 18.04 10.70 60.49
CA ASP A 139 18.14 11.77 61.49
C ASP A 139 19.56 12.37 61.60
N GLU A 140 20.57 11.68 61.07
CA GLU A 140 21.97 12.11 61.01
C GLU A 140 22.31 12.81 59.68
N GLY A 141 21.34 12.95 58.77
CA GLY A 141 21.51 13.62 57.48
C GLY A 141 22.11 12.73 56.37
N ARG A 142 22.10 11.40 56.55
CA ARG A 142 22.68 10.43 55.59
C ARG A 142 21.63 9.96 54.59
N LEU A 143 22.03 9.86 53.32
CA LEU A 143 21.19 9.28 52.27
C LEU A 143 21.18 7.75 52.37
N ARG A 144 20.04 7.18 52.75
CA ARG A 144 19.81 5.74 52.84
C ARG A 144 19.03 5.24 51.63
N ILE A 145 19.54 4.24 50.93
CA ILE A 145 18.95 3.68 49.70
C ILE A 145 18.49 2.26 49.98
N SER A 146 17.22 1.96 49.69
CA SER A 146 16.66 0.61 49.84
C SER A 146 16.21 0.03 48.49
N PRO A 147 16.26 -1.31 48.29
CA PRO A 147 15.81 -1.94 47.06
C PRO A 147 14.30 -1.76 46.85
N TYR A 148 13.87 -1.65 45.59
CA TYR A 148 12.45 -1.54 45.24
C TYR A 148 11.63 -2.82 45.51
N HIS A 149 12.28 -3.99 45.55
CA HIS A 149 11.66 -5.26 45.96
C HIS A 149 12.20 -5.71 47.33
N ASP A 150 11.32 -6.21 48.22
CA ASP A 150 11.76 -6.77 49.52
C ASP A 150 12.54 -8.07 49.31
N LEU A 151 13.68 -8.17 49.99
CA LEU A 151 14.59 -9.31 49.96
C LEU A 151 14.05 -10.53 50.76
N ARG A 152 13.02 -10.36 51.59
CA ARG A 152 12.49 -11.39 52.51
C ARG A 152 11.40 -12.29 51.92
N SER A 153 10.77 -11.90 50.83
CA SER A 153 9.88 -12.75 50.03
C SER A 153 10.61 -13.09 48.74
N PRO A 154 10.73 -14.36 48.31
CA PRO A 154 11.65 -14.80 47.26
C PRO A 154 11.49 -13.95 45.99
N PRO A 155 12.39 -12.99 45.74
CA PRO A 155 12.14 -11.98 44.74
C PRO A 155 12.56 -12.55 43.40
N HIS A 156 11.68 -12.42 42.41
CA HIS A 156 12.02 -12.58 41.00
C HIS A 156 12.56 -13.95 40.55
N GLY A 157 11.65 -14.79 40.03
CA GLY A 157 11.97 -15.84 39.06
C GLY A 157 12.40 -15.30 37.68
N CYS A 158 13.22 -14.24 37.64
CA CYS A 158 13.66 -13.55 36.43
C CYS A 158 15.18 -13.49 36.36
N SER A 159 15.79 -14.30 35.48
CA SER A 159 17.24 -14.36 35.25
C SER A 159 17.83 -13.17 34.47
N LEU A 160 17.03 -12.13 34.18
CA LEU A 160 17.40 -11.02 33.28
C LEU A 160 17.62 -9.68 33.98
N CYS A 161 17.23 -9.54 35.25
CA CYS A 161 17.26 -8.29 36.00
C CYS A 161 18.16 -8.37 37.24
N PRO A 162 18.69 -7.23 37.73
CA PRO A 162 19.44 -7.17 38.98
C PRO A 162 18.52 -7.39 40.20
N SER A 163 19.13 -7.74 41.34
CA SER A 163 18.43 -8.10 42.58
C SER A 163 17.64 -6.97 43.24
N ASN A 164 17.97 -5.70 42.96
CA ASN A 164 17.28 -4.54 43.52
C ASN A 164 15.92 -4.23 42.85
N MET A 165 15.81 -4.41 41.53
CA MET A 165 14.66 -3.96 40.76
C MET A 165 14.49 -4.72 39.43
N CYS A 166 13.30 -5.22 39.15
CA CYS A 166 12.94 -5.72 37.82
C CYS A 166 11.93 -4.81 37.13
N LYS A 167 12.43 -4.09 36.11
CA LYS A 167 11.62 -3.23 35.24
C LYS A 167 10.52 -4.00 34.51
N GLY A 168 10.72 -5.29 34.23
CA GLY A 168 9.73 -6.16 33.59
C GLY A 168 8.47 -6.39 34.43
N LEU A 169 8.58 -6.64 35.74
CA LEU A 169 7.38 -6.75 36.58
C LEU A 169 6.71 -5.40 36.79
N VAL A 170 7.45 -4.29 36.82
CA VAL A 170 6.83 -2.95 36.89
C VAL A 170 6.01 -2.65 35.63
N ILE A 171 6.47 -3.05 34.44
CA ILE A 171 5.65 -2.98 33.21
C ILE A 171 4.38 -3.84 33.32
N ASP A 172 4.47 -5.07 33.82
CA ASP A 172 3.30 -5.93 34.02
C ASP A 172 2.31 -5.35 35.04
N GLN A 173 2.80 -4.75 36.14
CA GLN A 173 1.98 -4.03 37.13
C GLN A 173 1.30 -2.80 36.52
N ILE A 174 2.02 -1.98 35.75
CA ILE A 174 1.45 -0.82 35.04
C ILE A 174 0.35 -1.27 34.08
N ARG A 175 0.54 -2.39 33.37
CA ARG A 175 -0.46 -2.96 32.46
C ARG A 175 -1.68 -3.51 33.19
N ALA A 176 -1.48 -4.21 34.32
CA ALA A 176 -2.56 -4.74 35.16
C ALA A 176 -3.41 -3.65 35.83
N ALA A 177 -2.82 -2.48 36.11
CA ALA A 177 -3.52 -1.32 36.66
C ALA A 177 -4.35 -0.52 35.63
N MET A 178 -4.31 -0.87 34.34
CA MET A 178 -5.13 -0.21 33.30
C MET A 178 -6.53 -0.81 33.23
N PRO A 179 -7.59 0.00 33.04
CA PRO A 179 -8.94 -0.52 32.79
C PRO A 179 -8.99 -1.42 31.55
N GLN A 180 -9.67 -2.57 31.64
CA GLN A 180 -9.74 -3.56 30.53
C GLN A 180 -10.25 -2.99 29.19
N ASN A 181 -11.00 -1.88 29.23
CA ASN A 181 -11.58 -1.23 28.05
C ASN A 181 -10.62 -0.23 27.36
N GLU A 182 -9.39 -0.05 27.84
CA GLU A 182 -8.41 0.89 27.31
C GLU A 182 -7.10 0.20 26.91
N LYS A 183 -7.01 -0.28 25.65
CA LYS A 183 -5.74 -0.79 25.11
C LYS A 183 -4.79 0.38 24.80
N LYS A 184 -3.83 0.61 25.69
CA LYS A 184 -2.73 1.57 25.50
C LYS A 184 -1.59 0.97 24.70
N MET A 185 -0.95 1.79 23.87
CA MET A 185 0.30 1.50 23.16
C MET A 185 1.50 1.91 24.01
N PHE A 186 2.52 1.07 24.14
CA PHE A 186 3.77 1.40 24.84
C PHE A 186 4.88 1.81 23.86
N ILE A 187 5.75 2.74 24.26
CA ILE A 187 7.04 3.01 23.60
C ILE A 187 8.12 2.94 24.68
N TYR A 188 8.93 1.88 24.69
CA TYR A 188 9.96 1.69 25.71
C TYR A 188 11.31 2.24 25.23
N LEU A 189 11.89 3.24 25.90
CA LEU A 189 13.24 3.73 25.63
C LEU A 189 14.21 3.07 26.64
N GLY A 190 15.34 2.55 26.17
CA GLY A 190 16.31 1.83 27.01
C GLY A 190 17.68 1.66 26.38
N ASP A 191 18.69 1.35 27.19
CA ASP A 191 20.06 1.06 26.74
C ASP A 191 20.83 0.04 27.60
N GLY A 192 20.39 -0.20 28.85
CA GLY A 192 21.06 -1.05 29.83
C GLY A 192 20.69 -2.54 29.81
N LYS A 193 21.50 -3.38 30.48
CA LYS A 193 21.33 -4.85 30.58
C LYS A 193 19.95 -5.24 31.12
N GLY A 194 19.45 -4.50 32.12
CA GLY A 194 18.15 -4.71 32.75
C GLY A 194 16.93 -4.26 31.93
N ASP A 195 17.13 -3.52 30.84
CA ASP A 195 16.06 -3.06 29.94
C ASP A 195 15.61 -4.14 28.95
N TYR A 196 16.36 -5.25 28.86
CA TYR A 196 15.99 -6.37 27.99
C TYR A 196 14.73 -7.10 28.51
N CYS A 197 14.59 -7.24 29.83
CA CYS A 197 13.40 -7.87 30.42
C CYS A 197 12.08 -7.15 30.08
N PRO A 198 11.91 -5.83 30.31
CA PRO A 198 10.69 -5.13 29.92
C PRO A 198 10.48 -5.12 28.40
N SER A 199 11.55 -5.10 27.58
CA SER A 199 11.43 -5.19 26.11
C SER A 199 10.73 -6.47 25.65
N LEU A 200 10.95 -7.60 26.35
CA LEU A 200 10.27 -8.88 26.09
C LEU A 200 8.80 -8.90 26.57
N LYS A 201 8.38 -7.93 27.38
CA LYS A 201 6.99 -7.80 27.88
C LYS A 201 6.10 -6.97 26.96
N LEU A 202 6.68 -6.31 25.95
CA LEU A 202 5.95 -5.50 24.97
C LEU A 202 5.23 -6.39 23.95
N GLY A 203 4.06 -5.95 23.48
CA GLY A 203 3.21 -6.67 22.54
C GLY A 203 3.35 -6.19 21.10
N GLU A 204 2.60 -6.83 20.21
CA GLU A 204 2.46 -6.36 18.83
C GLU A 204 1.74 -4.99 18.80
N GLY A 205 2.38 -4.03 18.14
CA GLY A 205 1.95 -2.63 18.10
C GLY A 205 2.53 -1.76 19.22
N ASP A 206 3.27 -2.31 20.19
CA ASP A 206 4.16 -1.52 21.04
C ASP A 206 5.49 -1.25 20.31
N HIS A 207 6.25 -0.26 20.76
CA HIS A 207 7.56 0.11 20.21
C HIS A 207 8.66 0.00 21.28
N VAL A 208 9.89 -0.29 20.86
CA VAL A 208 11.10 -0.23 21.69
C VAL A 208 12.17 0.61 20.99
N MET A 209 12.86 1.46 21.74
CA MET A 209 13.83 2.42 21.23
C MET A 209 15.21 2.19 21.88
N PRO A 210 15.98 1.19 21.41
CA PRO A 210 17.28 0.87 21.96
C PRO A 210 18.39 1.79 21.40
N ARG A 211 19.34 2.21 22.24
CA ARG A 211 20.49 2.99 21.78
C ARG A 211 21.52 2.12 21.04
N LYS A 212 21.96 2.52 19.84
CA LYS A 212 22.94 1.78 19.02
C LYS A 212 24.26 1.56 19.74
N GLU A 213 24.81 0.35 19.62
CA GLU A 213 26.03 -0.12 20.28
C GLU A 213 25.94 -0.29 21.83
N TYR A 214 24.77 -0.08 22.44
CA TYR A 214 24.58 -0.31 23.89
C TYR A 214 24.06 -1.73 24.19
N THR A 215 24.11 -2.11 25.47
CA THR A 215 23.84 -3.49 25.91
C THR A 215 22.45 -4.01 25.56
N LEU A 216 21.42 -3.15 25.58
CA LEU A 216 20.08 -3.51 25.13
C LEU A 216 20.05 -3.82 23.62
N TRP A 217 20.59 -2.91 22.80
CA TRP A 217 20.61 -3.05 21.35
C TRP A 217 21.36 -4.31 20.92
N ASN A 218 22.53 -4.58 21.52
CA ASN A 218 23.29 -5.80 21.26
C ASN A 218 22.46 -7.07 21.57
N ARG A 219 21.75 -7.12 22.72
CA ARG A 219 20.89 -8.26 23.08
C ARG A 219 19.70 -8.45 22.13
N ILE A 220 19.04 -7.36 21.72
CA ILE A 220 17.96 -7.40 20.74
C ILE A 220 18.49 -7.86 19.38
N ARG A 221 19.63 -7.33 18.92
CA ARG A 221 20.25 -7.69 17.63
C ARG A 221 20.69 -9.16 17.58
N SER A 222 21.09 -9.75 18.70
CA SER A 222 21.42 -11.18 18.79
C SER A 222 20.20 -12.10 18.65
N ASN A 223 19.00 -11.67 19.10
CA ASN A 223 17.78 -12.50 19.09
C ASN A 223 16.52 -11.65 18.80
N PRO A 224 16.38 -11.08 17.58
CA PRO A 224 15.33 -10.09 17.30
C PRO A 224 13.91 -10.67 17.39
N THR A 225 13.74 -11.98 17.15
CA THR A 225 12.46 -12.69 17.20
C THR A 225 11.84 -12.81 18.59
N LEU A 226 12.60 -12.52 19.66
CA LEU A 226 12.09 -12.57 21.04
C LEU A 226 11.34 -11.30 21.44
N VAL A 227 11.55 -10.18 20.73
CA VAL A 227 10.87 -8.90 20.98
C VAL A 227 9.73 -8.75 19.97
N LYS A 228 8.49 -8.63 20.47
CA LYS A 228 7.29 -8.46 19.62
C LYS A 228 6.99 -7.01 19.25
N ALA A 229 7.61 -6.07 19.94
CA ALA A 229 7.53 -4.65 19.66
C ALA A 229 8.36 -4.26 18.44
N GLU A 230 7.96 -3.18 17.76
CA GLU A 230 8.73 -2.62 16.67
C GLU A 230 9.98 -1.89 17.20
N ILE A 231 11.14 -2.11 16.59
CA ILE A 231 12.44 -1.67 17.09
C ILE A 231 12.89 -0.40 16.35
N HIS A 232 13.09 0.70 17.09
CA HIS A 232 13.45 2.02 16.58
C HIS A 232 14.76 2.51 17.21
N GLU A 233 15.87 2.10 16.61
CA GLU A 233 17.23 2.38 17.09
C GLU A 233 17.65 3.86 16.95
N TRP A 234 18.43 4.37 17.91
CA TRP A 234 18.93 5.76 17.93
C TRP A 234 20.38 5.87 18.43
N THR A 235 21.10 6.91 18.00
CA THR A 235 22.51 7.18 18.33
C THR A 235 22.68 8.33 19.33
N ASP A 236 22.05 9.46 19.05
CA ASP A 236 22.21 10.73 19.75
C ASP A 236 20.87 11.35 20.23
N GLY A 237 20.92 12.58 20.73
CA GLY A 237 19.74 13.29 21.25
C GLY A 237 18.82 13.88 20.19
N GLU A 238 19.29 14.12 18.96
CA GLU A 238 18.48 14.65 17.85
C GLU A 238 17.72 13.53 17.15
N GLU A 239 18.36 12.39 16.91
CA GLU A 239 17.73 11.20 16.37
C GLU A 239 16.65 10.67 17.34
N LEU A 240 16.93 10.65 18.65
CA LEU A 240 15.95 10.34 19.68
C LEU A 240 14.74 11.28 19.64
N GLU A 241 14.95 12.60 19.61
CA GLU A 241 13.85 13.58 19.54
C GLU A 241 12.99 13.36 18.28
N LYS A 242 13.64 13.23 17.12
CA LYS A 242 12.97 13.04 15.84
C LYS A 242 12.14 11.76 15.78
N ILE A 243 12.70 10.62 16.18
CA ILE A 243 12.00 9.33 16.16
C ILE A 243 10.85 9.34 17.17
N LEU A 244 11.10 9.81 18.41
CA LEU A 244 10.08 9.85 19.46
C LEU A 244 8.87 10.69 19.04
N LEU A 245 9.10 11.89 18.50
CA LEU A 245 8.03 12.78 18.03
C LEU A 245 7.35 12.23 16.76
N HIS A 246 8.06 11.51 15.90
CA HIS A 246 7.44 10.83 14.76
C HIS A 246 6.49 9.71 15.19
N LEU A 247 6.89 8.86 16.14
CA LEU A 247 6.02 7.82 16.69
C LEU A 247 4.79 8.42 17.38
N ILE A 248 4.99 9.46 18.22
CA ILE A 248 3.89 10.16 18.90
C ILE A 248 2.92 10.81 17.90
N SER A 249 3.42 11.52 16.88
CA SER A 249 2.55 12.19 15.89
C SER A 249 1.84 11.21 14.95
N THR A 250 2.45 10.09 14.60
CA THR A 250 1.78 9.03 13.81
C THR A 250 0.59 8.46 14.59
N VAL A 251 0.73 8.32 15.91
CA VAL A 251 -0.33 7.86 16.82
C VAL A 251 -1.40 8.92 17.05
N ASP A 252 -1.05 10.21 17.07
CA ASP A 252 -2.03 11.30 17.17
C ASP A 252 -2.83 11.46 15.86
N VAL A 253 -2.20 11.27 14.70
CA VAL A 253 -2.90 11.12 13.41
C VAL A 253 -3.83 9.90 13.44
N GLU A 254 -3.46 8.78 14.07
CA GLU A 254 -4.39 7.69 14.32
C GLU A 254 -5.50 8.02 15.33
N GLY A 255 -5.24 8.87 16.32
CA GLY A 255 -6.18 9.27 17.39
C GLY A 255 -7.25 10.25 16.90
N TYR A 256 -6.83 11.35 16.27
CA TYR A 256 -7.72 12.32 15.61
C TYR A 256 -8.50 11.67 14.47
N THR A 257 -7.86 10.75 13.72
CA THR A 257 -8.61 9.95 12.76
C THR A 257 -9.45 8.86 13.42
N LYS A 258 -9.30 8.43 14.68
CA LYS A 258 -10.20 7.43 15.30
C LYS A 258 -11.57 8.01 15.68
N THR A 259 -11.65 9.24 16.18
CA THR A 259 -12.94 9.91 16.42
C THR A 259 -13.61 10.34 15.11
N GLY A 260 -12.85 10.91 14.15
CA GLY A 260 -13.37 11.23 12.81
C GLY A 260 -13.71 9.99 11.96
N ARG A 261 -12.97 8.88 12.10
CA ARG A 261 -13.26 7.60 11.44
C ARG A 261 -14.23 6.71 12.24
N MET A 262 -14.71 7.03 13.44
CA MET A 262 -15.77 6.19 14.03
C MET A 262 -17.07 6.28 13.21
N GLY A 263 -17.35 7.43 12.58
CA GLY A 263 -18.29 7.49 11.45
C GLY A 263 -17.70 6.84 10.19
N LYS A 264 -16.52 7.32 9.74
CA LYS A 264 -16.04 7.02 8.38
C LYS A 264 -15.36 5.65 8.16
N LYS A 265 -14.60 5.09 9.11
CA LYS A 265 -14.17 3.67 9.10
C LYS A 265 -15.32 2.72 9.39
N ARG A 266 -16.39 3.12 10.06
CA ARG A 266 -17.57 2.24 10.15
C ARG A 266 -18.17 2.10 8.76
N GLU A 267 -18.40 3.21 8.08
CA GLU A 267 -18.88 3.23 6.70
C GLU A 267 -17.90 2.55 5.71
N GLU A 268 -16.59 2.84 5.77
CA GLU A 268 -15.56 2.23 4.90
C GLU A 268 -15.25 0.75 5.23
N ARG A 269 -15.46 0.27 6.47
CA ARG A 269 -15.27 -1.14 6.85
C ARG A 269 -16.54 -1.96 6.68
N GLU A 270 -17.73 -1.38 6.87
CA GLU A 270 -19.00 -1.96 6.42
C GLU A 270 -19.00 -2.02 4.88
N THR A 271 -18.61 -0.97 4.17
CA THR A 271 -18.44 -0.98 2.70
C THR A 271 -17.33 -1.94 2.27
N GLY A 272 -16.22 -2.03 3.02
CA GLY A 272 -15.12 -2.96 2.74
C GLY A 272 -15.52 -4.43 2.93
N MET A 273 -16.20 -4.77 4.02
CA MET A 273 -16.73 -6.12 4.28
C MET A 273 -17.91 -6.46 3.36
N PHE A 274 -18.72 -5.47 2.98
CA PHE A 274 -19.78 -5.60 1.97
C PHE A 274 -19.19 -5.81 0.58
N LEU A 275 -18.13 -5.09 0.20
CA LEU A 275 -17.41 -5.30 -1.05
C LEU A 275 -16.66 -6.63 -1.07
N ASP A 276 -15.95 -7.01 -0.01
CA ASP A 276 -15.31 -8.34 0.10
C ASP A 276 -16.38 -9.45 0.06
N GLY A 277 -17.52 -9.29 0.75
CA GLY A 277 -18.65 -10.24 0.70
C GLY A 277 -19.34 -10.31 -0.67
N ILE A 278 -19.45 -9.18 -1.38
CA ILE A 278 -19.91 -9.12 -2.78
C ILE A 278 -18.87 -9.77 -3.71
N ILE A 279 -17.58 -9.56 -3.48
CA ILE A 279 -16.49 -10.18 -4.24
C ILE A 279 -16.43 -11.69 -3.97
N GLU A 280 -16.70 -12.17 -2.76
CA GLU A 280 -16.72 -13.60 -2.45
C GLU A 280 -18.00 -14.29 -2.96
N SER A 281 -19.15 -13.62 -2.91
CA SER A 281 -20.40 -14.13 -3.51
C SER A 281 -20.50 -13.98 -5.02
N MET A 282 -19.69 -13.13 -5.66
CA MET A 282 -19.68 -12.96 -7.11
C MET A 282 -19.15 -14.22 -7.82
N PRO A 283 -19.92 -14.81 -8.77
CA PRO A 283 -19.43 -15.91 -9.59
C PRO A 283 -18.27 -15.45 -10.48
N VAL A 284 -17.39 -16.38 -10.86
CA VAL A 284 -16.13 -16.09 -11.59
C VAL A 284 -16.37 -15.24 -12.85
N PHE A 285 -17.46 -15.49 -13.60
CA PHE A 285 -17.80 -14.71 -14.79
C PHE A 285 -18.11 -13.24 -14.49
N ALA A 286 -18.71 -12.93 -13.34
CA ALA A 286 -19.03 -11.56 -12.94
C ALA A 286 -17.74 -10.80 -12.58
N LYS A 287 -16.79 -11.47 -11.91
CA LYS A 287 -15.45 -10.91 -11.64
C LYS A 287 -14.68 -10.64 -12.93
N GLU A 288 -14.71 -11.57 -13.88
CA GLU A 288 -14.09 -11.43 -15.21
C GLU A 288 -14.71 -10.26 -16.00
N LEU A 289 -16.03 -10.10 -15.93
CA LEU A 289 -16.79 -8.99 -16.51
C LEU A 289 -16.36 -7.63 -15.90
N VAL A 290 -16.31 -7.52 -14.56
CA VAL A 290 -15.89 -6.28 -13.88
C VAL A 290 -14.43 -5.93 -14.20
N ALA A 291 -13.52 -6.91 -14.10
CA ALA A 291 -12.11 -6.71 -14.45
C ALA A 291 -11.92 -6.25 -15.90
N GLY A 292 -12.59 -6.90 -16.85
CA GLY A 292 -12.53 -6.56 -18.27
C GLY A 292 -13.09 -5.15 -18.55
N GLY A 293 -14.20 -4.80 -17.91
CA GLY A 293 -14.83 -3.48 -18.05
C GLY A 293 -13.95 -2.34 -17.55
N LEU A 294 -13.42 -2.46 -16.33
CA LEU A 294 -12.52 -1.46 -15.73
C LEU A 294 -11.23 -1.31 -16.53
N ALA A 295 -10.61 -2.42 -16.93
CA ALA A 295 -9.40 -2.42 -17.75
C ALA A 295 -9.61 -1.73 -19.11
N GLY A 296 -10.69 -2.07 -19.82
CA GLY A 296 -11.04 -1.44 -21.10
C GLY A 296 -11.35 0.06 -20.97
N GLY A 297 -12.07 0.45 -19.91
CA GLY A 297 -12.39 1.84 -19.60
C GLY A 297 -11.14 2.68 -19.31
N PHE A 298 -10.26 2.19 -18.45
CA PHE A 298 -9.04 2.89 -18.06
C PHE A 298 -8.08 3.03 -19.25
N ALA A 299 -7.81 1.93 -19.97
CA ALA A 299 -6.94 1.96 -21.15
C ALA A 299 -7.41 2.94 -22.23
N LYS A 300 -8.72 3.01 -22.51
CA LYS A 300 -9.25 4.01 -23.46
C LYS A 300 -9.28 5.42 -22.93
N THR A 301 -9.39 5.63 -21.62
CA THR A 301 -9.31 6.97 -21.04
C THR A 301 -7.90 7.55 -21.23
N VAL A 302 -6.87 6.76 -20.94
CA VAL A 302 -5.46 7.16 -21.12
C VAL A 302 -5.09 7.33 -22.60
N VAL A 303 -5.62 6.50 -23.50
CA VAL A 303 -5.32 6.56 -24.95
C VAL A 303 -6.23 7.53 -25.72
N ALA A 304 -7.28 8.08 -25.10
CA ALA A 304 -8.18 9.05 -25.75
C ALA A 304 -7.48 10.28 -26.37
N PRO A 305 -6.42 10.88 -25.78
CA PRO A 305 -5.64 11.93 -26.43
C PRO A 305 -4.98 11.44 -27.73
N LEU A 306 -4.41 10.24 -27.74
CA LEU A 306 -3.79 9.63 -28.93
C LEU A 306 -4.83 9.32 -30.02
N GLU A 307 -6.03 8.84 -29.65
CA GLU A 307 -7.14 8.68 -30.62
C GLU A 307 -7.57 10.03 -31.23
N ARG A 308 -7.40 11.13 -30.49
CA ARG A 308 -7.69 12.50 -30.95
C ARG A 308 -6.54 13.19 -31.67
N ILE A 309 -5.32 12.64 -31.74
CA ILE A 309 -4.22 13.23 -32.54
C ILE A 309 -4.64 13.42 -34.00
N LYS A 310 -5.44 12.48 -34.56
CA LYS A 310 -6.00 12.60 -35.92
C LYS A 310 -7.02 13.75 -36.09
N ILE A 311 -7.51 14.34 -35.00
CA ILE A 311 -8.52 15.40 -34.93
C ILE A 311 -7.90 16.70 -34.35
N LEU A 312 -6.60 16.71 -34.02
CA LEU A 312 -5.96 17.74 -33.19
C LEU A 312 -5.59 19.03 -33.94
N PHE A 313 -6.51 19.53 -34.76
CA PHE A 313 -6.63 20.96 -35.06
C PHE A 313 -7.83 21.63 -34.35
N GLN A 314 -8.65 20.88 -33.59
CA GLN A 314 -9.77 21.46 -32.82
C GLN A 314 -9.65 21.26 -31.30
N LYS A 315 -9.59 22.39 -30.58
CA LYS A 315 -9.51 22.50 -29.11
C LYS A 315 -10.87 22.20 -28.44
N THR A 316 -11.26 20.95 -28.19
CA THR A 316 -12.29 20.64 -27.18
C THR A 316 -12.24 19.21 -26.61
N PRO A 317 -12.26 19.00 -25.27
CA PRO A 317 -12.32 17.66 -24.65
C PRO A 317 -13.71 16.99 -24.67
N ARG A 318 -14.73 17.63 -25.24
CA ARG A 318 -16.10 17.08 -25.33
C ARG A 318 -16.08 15.77 -26.13
N GLY A 319 -16.68 14.70 -25.58
CA GLY A 319 -16.87 13.40 -26.26
C GLY A 319 -16.19 12.17 -25.65
N ASN A 320 -15.25 12.29 -24.69
CA ASN A 320 -14.59 11.10 -24.11
C ASN A 320 -15.58 10.14 -23.40
N GLY A 321 -16.61 10.68 -22.75
CA GLY A 321 -17.66 9.88 -22.11
C GLY A 321 -18.37 8.90 -23.06
N ALA A 322 -18.60 9.27 -24.32
CA ALA A 322 -19.22 8.38 -25.30
C ALA A 322 -18.28 7.25 -25.76
N SER A 323 -16.96 7.48 -25.75
CA SER A 323 -15.96 6.44 -26.01
C SER A 323 -15.88 5.44 -24.85
N VAL A 324 -15.92 5.93 -23.60
CA VAL A 324 -15.86 5.10 -22.38
C VAL A 324 -17.16 4.30 -22.18
N ALA A 325 -18.32 4.94 -22.33
CA ALA A 325 -19.63 4.29 -22.22
C ALA A 325 -19.83 3.11 -23.20
N ARG A 326 -19.09 3.13 -24.32
CA ARG A 326 -19.06 2.06 -25.32
C ARG A 326 -18.01 0.98 -25.01
N ILE A 327 -16.80 1.37 -24.58
CA ILE A 327 -15.71 0.40 -24.37
C ILE A 327 -15.89 -0.44 -23.11
N VAL A 328 -16.46 0.11 -22.03
CA VAL A 328 -16.60 -0.61 -20.76
C VAL A 328 -17.51 -1.84 -20.93
N PRO A 329 -18.73 -1.72 -21.49
CA PRO A 329 -19.55 -2.91 -21.79
C PRO A 329 -18.88 -3.86 -22.79
N TYR A 330 -18.20 -3.33 -23.82
CA TYR A 330 -17.55 -4.14 -24.84
C TYR A 330 -16.44 -5.01 -24.25
N ALA A 331 -15.53 -4.41 -23.48
CA ALA A 331 -14.41 -5.12 -22.89
C ALA A 331 -14.87 -6.11 -21.81
N ALA A 332 -15.85 -5.71 -20.99
CA ALA A 332 -16.46 -6.57 -19.98
C ALA A 332 -17.05 -7.85 -20.59
N LEU A 333 -17.89 -7.72 -21.62
CA LEU A 333 -18.48 -8.85 -22.34
C LEU A 333 -17.43 -9.67 -23.09
N HIS A 334 -16.47 -9.02 -23.76
CA HIS A 334 -15.44 -9.70 -24.55
C HIS A 334 -14.54 -10.59 -23.68
N TYR A 335 -14.02 -10.09 -22.56
CA TYR A 335 -13.16 -10.89 -21.67
C TYR A 335 -13.95 -12.01 -20.96
N MET A 336 -15.18 -11.74 -20.51
CA MET A 336 -16.04 -12.77 -19.90
C MET A 336 -16.39 -13.87 -20.90
N THR A 337 -16.90 -13.53 -22.08
CA THR A 337 -17.31 -14.52 -23.09
C THR A 337 -16.11 -15.28 -23.66
N TYR A 338 -14.93 -14.67 -23.74
CA TYR A 338 -13.71 -15.36 -24.15
C TYR A 338 -13.33 -16.48 -23.16
N GLU A 339 -13.25 -16.19 -21.84
CA GLU A 339 -12.89 -17.22 -20.86
C GLU A 339 -13.98 -18.31 -20.78
N GLN A 340 -15.26 -17.98 -20.97
CA GLN A 340 -16.35 -18.98 -21.04
C GLN A 340 -16.31 -19.83 -22.31
N TYR A 341 -16.18 -19.25 -23.50
CA TYR A 341 -16.06 -20.03 -24.74
C TYR A 341 -14.78 -20.88 -24.74
N ARG A 342 -13.67 -20.38 -24.20
CA ARG A 342 -12.45 -21.18 -24.00
C ARG A 342 -12.73 -22.41 -23.13
N ARG A 343 -13.38 -22.23 -21.97
CA ARG A 343 -13.79 -23.34 -21.08
C ARG A 343 -14.71 -24.34 -21.80
N TRP A 344 -15.74 -23.86 -22.51
CA TRP A 344 -16.70 -24.72 -23.20
C TRP A 344 -16.06 -25.51 -24.35
N ILE A 345 -15.17 -24.90 -25.14
CA ILE A 345 -14.50 -25.60 -26.25
C ILE A 345 -13.54 -26.66 -25.71
N ILE A 346 -12.80 -26.39 -24.63
CA ILE A 346 -11.92 -27.37 -23.96
C ILE A 346 -12.73 -28.57 -23.44
N LEU A 347 -13.90 -28.33 -22.84
CA LEU A 347 -14.77 -29.39 -22.32
C LEU A 347 -15.49 -30.20 -23.42
N ALA A 348 -15.84 -29.56 -24.54
CA ALA A 348 -16.54 -30.21 -25.65
C ALA A 348 -15.60 -30.99 -26.60
N PHE A 349 -14.34 -30.56 -26.72
CA PHE A 349 -13.37 -31.14 -27.66
C PHE A 349 -12.00 -31.39 -26.99
N PRO A 350 -11.90 -32.36 -26.06
CA PRO A 350 -10.64 -32.65 -25.36
C PRO A 350 -9.49 -33.03 -26.31
N ASP A 351 -9.78 -33.73 -27.41
CA ASP A 351 -8.80 -34.17 -28.40
C ASP A 351 -8.14 -33.02 -29.19
N MET A 352 -8.78 -31.84 -29.24
CA MET A 352 -8.29 -30.73 -30.08
C MET A 352 -7.06 -30.01 -29.50
N GLY A 353 -6.62 -30.41 -28.31
CA GLY A 353 -5.44 -29.88 -27.62
C GLY A 353 -5.59 -28.44 -27.13
N ARG A 354 -4.70 -28.02 -26.22
CA ARG A 354 -4.64 -26.65 -25.67
C ARG A 354 -3.92 -25.72 -26.67
N GLY A 355 -4.45 -25.66 -27.90
CA GLY A 355 -3.88 -25.01 -29.09
C GLY A 355 -4.23 -23.52 -29.23
N PRO A 356 -3.43 -22.68 -29.93
CA PRO A 356 -3.75 -21.27 -30.13
C PRO A 356 -4.92 -21.09 -31.11
N VAL A 357 -5.22 -22.12 -31.90
CA VAL A 357 -6.43 -22.22 -32.73
C VAL A 357 -7.71 -22.25 -31.88
N LEU A 358 -7.66 -22.83 -30.67
CA LEU A 358 -8.77 -22.78 -29.73
C LEU A 358 -9.01 -21.34 -29.25
N ASP A 359 -7.92 -20.63 -28.90
CA ASP A 359 -7.95 -19.22 -28.52
C ASP A 359 -8.34 -18.28 -29.68
N LEU A 360 -8.02 -18.64 -30.94
CA LEU A 360 -8.52 -17.96 -32.15
C LEU A 360 -10.05 -18.06 -32.24
N VAL A 361 -10.62 -19.25 -32.07
CA VAL A 361 -12.07 -19.48 -32.16
C VAL A 361 -12.80 -18.82 -30.98
N ALA A 362 -12.33 -19.05 -29.75
CA ALA A 362 -12.89 -18.41 -28.55
C ALA A 362 -12.80 -16.87 -28.62
N GLY A 363 -11.67 -16.33 -29.09
CA GLY A 363 -11.46 -14.90 -29.34
C GLY A 363 -12.39 -14.33 -30.40
N SER A 364 -12.60 -15.05 -31.50
CA SER A 364 -13.51 -14.64 -32.56
C SER A 364 -14.97 -14.57 -32.06
N LEU A 365 -15.46 -15.66 -31.45
CA LEU A 365 -16.84 -15.77 -30.96
C LEU A 365 -17.16 -14.74 -29.85
N SER A 366 -16.22 -14.53 -28.93
CA SER A 366 -16.36 -13.52 -27.87
C SER A 366 -16.36 -12.10 -28.42
N GLY A 367 -15.49 -11.77 -29.37
CA GLY A 367 -15.46 -10.47 -30.04
C GLY A 367 -16.76 -10.18 -30.80
N GLY A 368 -17.27 -11.16 -31.54
CA GLY A 368 -18.56 -11.06 -32.23
C GLY A 368 -19.74 -10.87 -31.26
N THR A 369 -19.78 -11.65 -30.18
CA THR A 369 -20.82 -11.55 -29.13
C THR A 369 -20.78 -10.19 -28.44
N ALA A 370 -19.59 -9.72 -28.04
CA ALA A 370 -19.44 -8.39 -27.46
C ALA A 370 -19.93 -7.28 -28.41
N VAL A 371 -19.62 -7.36 -29.71
CA VAL A 371 -20.17 -6.41 -30.70
C VAL A 371 -21.69 -6.50 -30.79
N LEU A 372 -22.30 -7.69 -30.83
CA LEU A 372 -23.76 -7.83 -30.92
C LEU A 372 -24.49 -7.13 -29.77
N PHE A 373 -24.01 -7.32 -28.53
CA PHE A 373 -24.62 -6.69 -27.37
C PHE A 373 -24.33 -5.18 -27.27
N THR A 374 -23.16 -4.70 -27.74
CA THR A 374 -22.82 -3.26 -27.68
C THR A 374 -23.16 -2.47 -28.95
N TYR A 375 -23.64 -3.11 -30.01
CA TYR A 375 -23.87 -2.46 -31.31
C TYR A 375 -24.77 -1.21 -31.25
N PRO A 376 -25.86 -1.16 -30.45
CA PRO A 376 -26.66 0.07 -30.32
C PRO A 376 -25.87 1.27 -29.80
N LEU A 377 -24.86 1.04 -28.94
CA LEU A 377 -23.96 2.10 -28.43
C LEU A 377 -22.91 2.50 -29.47
N ASP A 378 -22.44 1.56 -30.30
CA ASP A 378 -21.59 1.86 -31.47
C ASP A 378 -22.33 2.76 -32.47
N LEU A 379 -23.59 2.46 -32.77
CA LEU A 379 -24.43 3.26 -33.67
C LEU A 379 -24.69 4.67 -33.11
N VAL A 380 -25.05 4.79 -31.83
CA VAL A 380 -25.27 6.10 -31.20
C VAL A 380 -23.97 6.92 -31.15
N ARG A 381 -22.83 6.32 -30.81
CA ARG A 381 -21.52 7.02 -30.83
C ARG A 381 -21.17 7.52 -32.23
N THR A 382 -21.39 6.71 -33.27
CA THR A 382 -21.06 7.11 -34.65
C THR A 382 -21.97 8.23 -35.16
N LYS A 383 -23.29 8.17 -34.90
CA LYS A 383 -24.21 9.29 -35.17
C LYS A 383 -23.79 10.59 -34.44
N LEU A 384 -23.48 10.50 -33.15
CA LEU A 384 -23.07 11.66 -32.33
C LEU A 384 -21.72 12.26 -32.75
N ALA A 385 -20.78 11.44 -33.23
CA ALA A 385 -19.51 11.93 -33.76
C ALA A 385 -19.69 12.65 -35.11
N TYR A 386 -20.59 12.15 -35.97
CA TYR A 386 -20.79 12.69 -37.31
C TYR A 386 -21.56 14.03 -37.32
N GLN A 387 -22.53 14.25 -36.42
CA GLN A 387 -23.25 15.54 -36.35
C GLN A 387 -22.33 16.75 -36.07
N VAL A 388 -21.14 16.52 -35.48
CA VAL A 388 -20.14 17.58 -35.25
C VAL A 388 -19.38 17.95 -36.54
N VAL A 389 -19.33 17.02 -37.50
CA VAL A 389 -18.63 17.19 -38.79
C VAL A 389 -19.56 17.70 -39.89
N GLY A 390 -20.85 17.34 -39.84
CA GLY A 390 -21.83 17.63 -40.90
C GLY A 390 -22.50 19.01 -40.88
N SER A 391 -22.31 19.83 -39.84
CA SER A 391 -23.12 21.04 -39.61
C SER A 391 -22.55 22.37 -40.15
N SER A 392 -21.46 22.34 -40.92
CA SER A 392 -20.94 23.53 -41.62
C SER A 392 -21.69 23.82 -42.93
N LYS A 393 -23.02 24.02 -42.86
CA LYS A 393 -23.77 24.61 -43.98
C LYS A 393 -23.61 26.13 -43.96
N VAL A 394 -22.71 26.65 -44.81
CA VAL A 394 -22.58 28.09 -45.06
C VAL A 394 -23.84 28.56 -45.80
N ASN A 395 -24.73 29.24 -45.10
CA ASN A 395 -25.89 29.91 -45.69
C ASN A 395 -25.51 31.35 -46.01
N ILE A 396 -25.86 31.85 -47.20
CA ILE A 396 -25.43 33.16 -47.75
C ILE A 396 -25.98 34.37 -46.96
N ARG A 397 -26.78 34.14 -45.91
CA ARG A 397 -27.29 35.18 -44.98
C ARG A 397 -26.88 34.91 -43.53
N GLY A 398 -25.63 35.20 -43.18
CA GLY A 398 -25.16 35.69 -41.87
C GLY A 398 -25.51 34.97 -40.55
N VAL A 399 -26.32 33.91 -40.56
CA VAL A 399 -26.89 33.27 -39.36
C VAL A 399 -26.47 31.81 -39.32
N VAL A 400 -25.47 31.51 -38.49
CA VAL A 400 -25.00 30.15 -38.26
C VAL A 400 -25.93 29.44 -37.29
N ASN A 401 -27.02 28.87 -37.81
CA ASN A 401 -27.88 27.97 -37.03
C ASN A 401 -27.13 26.67 -36.76
N ASN A 402 -26.53 26.59 -35.57
CA ASN A 402 -25.76 25.44 -35.10
C ASN A 402 -26.72 24.34 -34.59
N GLU A 403 -27.58 23.82 -35.47
CA GLU A 403 -28.60 22.83 -35.13
C GLU A 403 -27.99 21.48 -34.76
N GLN A 404 -27.85 21.26 -33.45
CA GLN A 404 -27.50 19.96 -32.89
C GLN A 404 -28.70 19.00 -32.99
N VAL A 405 -28.70 18.16 -34.02
CA VAL A 405 -29.75 17.16 -34.28
C VAL A 405 -30.00 16.25 -33.07
N TYR A 406 -28.96 15.95 -32.30
CA TYR A 406 -29.02 15.13 -31.09
C TYR A 406 -28.39 15.84 -29.88
N ARG A 407 -29.19 16.05 -28.82
CA ARG A 407 -28.74 16.65 -27.54
C ARG A 407 -27.85 15.72 -26.70
N GLY A 408 -27.80 14.43 -27.01
CA GLY A 408 -26.94 13.45 -26.32
C GLY A 408 -27.28 11.99 -26.63
N ILE A 409 -26.64 11.06 -25.91
CA ILE A 409 -26.76 9.61 -26.11
C ILE A 409 -28.21 9.13 -25.98
N ARG A 410 -28.93 9.55 -24.93
CA ARG A 410 -30.32 9.16 -24.69
C ARG A 410 -31.29 9.69 -25.77
N ASP A 411 -31.09 10.92 -26.22
CA ASP A 411 -31.89 11.55 -27.28
C ASP A 411 -31.66 10.86 -28.64
N CYS A 412 -30.39 10.61 -29.00
CA CYS A 412 -30.04 9.87 -30.21
C CYS A 412 -30.57 8.43 -30.21
N PHE A 413 -30.53 7.74 -29.07
CA PHE A 413 -31.09 6.40 -28.93
C PHE A 413 -32.61 6.43 -29.07
N SER A 414 -33.30 7.32 -28.34
CA SER A 414 -34.77 7.41 -28.35
C SER A 414 -35.32 7.78 -29.73
N LYS A 415 -34.72 8.77 -30.41
CA LYS A 415 -35.09 9.14 -31.80
C LYS A 415 -34.90 7.97 -32.76
N THR A 416 -33.72 7.33 -32.76
CA THR A 416 -33.43 6.18 -33.64
C THR A 416 -34.38 5.01 -33.39
N PHE A 417 -34.74 4.75 -32.13
CA PHE A 417 -35.68 3.69 -31.77
C PHE A 417 -37.12 4.03 -32.21
N LYS A 418 -37.56 5.28 -32.08
CA LYS A 418 -38.88 5.74 -32.57
C LYS A 418 -38.97 5.73 -34.10
N GLU A 419 -37.90 6.09 -34.80
CA GLU A 419 -37.85 6.18 -36.27
C GLU A 419 -37.75 4.83 -36.99
N SER A 420 -37.09 3.82 -36.38
CA SER A 420 -36.74 2.58 -37.10
C SER A 420 -36.72 1.32 -36.21
N GLY A 421 -37.14 1.42 -34.95
CA GLY A 421 -37.21 0.30 -34.01
C GLY A 421 -35.88 -0.41 -33.77
N LEU A 422 -35.97 -1.67 -33.33
CA LEU A 422 -34.81 -2.54 -33.12
C LEU A 422 -34.01 -2.79 -34.42
N ARG A 423 -34.70 -2.93 -35.56
CA ARG A 423 -34.05 -3.15 -36.87
C ARG A 423 -33.19 -1.95 -37.29
N GLY A 424 -33.59 -0.73 -36.90
CA GLY A 424 -32.78 0.49 -37.04
C GLY A 424 -31.55 0.50 -36.15
N LEU A 425 -31.68 0.12 -34.88
CA LEU A 425 -30.56 0.04 -33.93
C LEU A 425 -29.47 -0.96 -34.34
N TYR A 426 -29.83 -2.01 -35.09
CA TYR A 426 -28.91 -3.05 -35.59
C TYR A 426 -28.50 -2.88 -37.07
N ARG A 427 -28.90 -1.77 -37.72
CA ARG A 427 -28.66 -1.51 -39.15
C ARG A 427 -27.18 -1.23 -39.44
N GLY A 428 -26.45 -2.28 -39.83
CA GLY A 428 -25.02 -2.20 -40.14
C GLY A 428 -24.12 -3.05 -39.23
N VAL A 429 -24.70 -3.98 -38.46
CA VAL A 429 -23.95 -4.90 -37.61
C VAL A 429 -23.03 -5.83 -38.40
N GLY A 430 -23.45 -6.31 -39.59
CA GLY A 430 -22.66 -7.22 -40.46
C GLY A 430 -21.23 -6.75 -40.75
N PRO A 431 -21.02 -5.56 -41.36
CA PRO A 431 -19.67 -4.99 -41.55
C PRO A 431 -18.85 -4.83 -40.26
N SER A 432 -19.51 -4.69 -39.11
CA SER A 432 -18.83 -4.61 -37.82
C SER A 432 -18.39 -5.97 -37.30
N LEU A 433 -19.18 -7.02 -37.56
CA LEU A 433 -18.83 -8.41 -37.28
C LEU A 433 -17.69 -8.90 -38.17
N TYR A 434 -17.74 -8.65 -39.48
CA TYR A 434 -16.67 -9.02 -40.42
C TYR A 434 -15.30 -8.43 -40.06
N GLY A 435 -15.28 -7.22 -39.46
CA GLY A 435 -14.05 -6.64 -38.93
C GLY A 435 -13.61 -7.25 -37.60
N ILE A 436 -14.54 -7.51 -36.66
CA ILE A 436 -14.17 -7.94 -35.30
C ILE A 436 -13.79 -9.41 -35.20
N PHE A 437 -14.45 -10.32 -35.94
CA PHE A 437 -14.19 -11.75 -35.88
C PHE A 437 -12.70 -12.07 -36.11
N PRO A 438 -12.08 -11.71 -37.26
CA PRO A 438 -10.67 -12.01 -37.48
C PRO A 438 -9.74 -11.21 -36.55
N TYR A 439 -10.11 -9.97 -36.16
CA TYR A 439 -9.25 -9.14 -35.31
C TYR A 439 -9.13 -9.69 -33.89
N ALA A 440 -10.26 -10.07 -33.28
CA ALA A 440 -10.29 -10.64 -31.95
C ALA A 440 -9.60 -12.01 -31.92
N GLY A 441 -9.92 -12.89 -32.88
CA GLY A 441 -9.28 -14.21 -33.02
C GLY A 441 -7.76 -14.13 -33.19
N LEU A 442 -7.28 -13.40 -34.22
CA LEU A 442 -5.84 -13.32 -34.50
C LEU A 442 -5.04 -12.69 -33.36
N LYS A 443 -5.61 -11.70 -32.65
CA LYS A 443 -4.98 -11.12 -31.46
C LYS A 443 -4.75 -12.18 -30.37
N PHE A 444 -5.72 -13.04 -30.08
CA PHE A 444 -5.56 -14.09 -29.07
C PHE A 444 -4.65 -15.23 -29.55
N TYR A 445 -4.76 -15.63 -30.82
CA TYR A 445 -3.86 -16.60 -31.46
C TYR A 445 -2.39 -16.21 -31.32
N PHE A 446 -2.02 -15.01 -31.79
CA PHE A 446 -0.63 -14.55 -31.70
C PHE A 446 -0.16 -14.36 -30.26
N TYR A 447 -1.06 -14.00 -29.34
CA TYR A 447 -0.70 -13.82 -27.92
C TYR A 447 -0.31 -15.14 -27.26
N GLU A 448 -1.14 -16.18 -27.37
CA GLU A 448 -0.83 -17.48 -26.76
C GLU A 448 0.29 -18.21 -27.53
N GLU A 449 0.40 -18.04 -28.85
CA GLU A 449 1.52 -18.59 -29.64
C GLU A 449 2.88 -17.95 -29.29
N MET A 450 2.94 -16.62 -29.09
CA MET A 450 4.14 -15.98 -28.54
C MET A 450 4.43 -16.48 -27.11
N LYS A 451 3.41 -16.61 -26.27
CA LYS A 451 3.56 -17.05 -24.87
C LYS A 451 4.02 -18.50 -24.73
N ARG A 452 3.80 -19.35 -25.74
CA ARG A 452 4.36 -20.72 -25.79
C ARG A 452 5.89 -20.74 -25.92
N HIS A 453 6.46 -19.78 -26.64
CA HIS A 453 7.90 -19.66 -26.88
C HIS A 453 8.67 -18.98 -25.72
N VAL A 454 7.96 -18.47 -24.71
CA VAL A 454 8.55 -17.87 -23.50
C VAL A 454 8.78 -18.95 -22.44
N PRO A 455 9.92 -18.99 -21.72
CA PRO A 455 10.12 -19.89 -20.57
C PRO A 455 9.14 -19.63 -19.42
N GLU A 456 8.65 -20.67 -18.75
CA GLU A 456 7.61 -20.57 -17.69
C GLU A 456 7.94 -19.57 -16.57
N GLU A 457 9.19 -19.51 -16.14
CA GLU A 457 9.69 -18.54 -15.14
C GLU A 457 9.36 -17.10 -15.54
N HIS A 458 9.50 -16.79 -16.83
CA HIS A 458 9.36 -15.43 -17.36
C HIS A 458 7.91 -15.08 -17.71
N LYS A 459 6.99 -16.06 -17.86
CA LYS A 459 5.57 -15.81 -18.17
C LYS A 459 4.82 -15.03 -17.07
N LYS A 460 5.35 -15.03 -15.85
CA LYS A 460 4.81 -14.30 -14.70
C LYS A 460 5.16 -12.81 -14.73
N HIS A 461 6.24 -12.40 -15.40
CA HIS A 461 6.63 -10.99 -15.47
C HIS A 461 5.65 -10.18 -16.30
N ILE A 462 5.14 -9.09 -15.71
CA ILE A 462 4.20 -8.16 -16.36
C ILE A 462 4.79 -7.66 -17.68
N MET A 463 6.07 -7.24 -17.72
CA MET A 463 6.71 -6.75 -18.94
C MET A 463 6.64 -7.74 -20.13
N VAL A 464 6.79 -9.04 -19.88
CA VAL A 464 6.71 -10.05 -20.93
C VAL A 464 5.27 -10.15 -21.47
N LYS A 465 4.26 -10.18 -20.59
CA LYS A 465 2.85 -10.12 -21.00
C LYS A 465 2.53 -8.85 -21.81
N LEU A 466 3.11 -7.71 -21.44
CA LEU A 466 2.92 -6.43 -22.14
C LEU A 466 3.54 -6.45 -23.54
N VAL A 467 4.76 -7.00 -23.68
CA VAL A 467 5.44 -7.14 -24.97
C VAL A 467 4.69 -8.13 -25.87
N CYS A 468 4.42 -9.34 -25.40
CA CYS A 468 3.64 -10.34 -26.15
C CYS A 468 2.25 -9.80 -26.54
N GLY A 469 1.54 -9.15 -25.61
CA GLY A 469 0.25 -8.51 -25.86
C GLY A 469 0.33 -7.43 -26.94
N SER A 470 1.33 -6.55 -26.85
CA SER A 470 1.52 -5.45 -27.80
C SER A 470 1.86 -5.97 -29.19
N VAL A 471 2.80 -6.90 -29.32
CA VAL A 471 3.20 -7.50 -30.60
C VAL A 471 2.04 -8.29 -31.22
N ALA A 472 1.33 -9.12 -30.45
CA ALA A 472 0.14 -9.83 -30.92
C ALA A 472 -0.98 -8.86 -31.37
N GLY A 473 -1.17 -7.75 -30.66
CA GLY A 473 -2.11 -6.69 -31.03
C GLY A 473 -1.71 -5.95 -32.31
N LEU A 474 -0.41 -5.73 -32.53
CA LEU A 474 0.12 -5.14 -33.77
C LEU A 474 -0.07 -6.12 -34.94
N LEU A 475 0.39 -7.37 -34.82
CA LEU A 475 0.24 -8.41 -35.85
C LEU A 475 -1.23 -8.62 -36.23
N GLY A 476 -2.10 -8.82 -35.24
CA GLY A 476 -3.55 -8.96 -35.47
C GLY A 476 -4.15 -7.74 -36.15
N GLN A 477 -3.69 -6.52 -35.81
CA GLN A 477 -4.09 -5.30 -36.52
C GLN A 477 -3.60 -5.28 -37.97
N THR A 478 -2.35 -5.69 -38.26
CA THR A 478 -1.77 -5.72 -39.62
C THR A 478 -2.55 -6.59 -40.56
N PHE A 479 -2.80 -7.85 -40.18
CA PHE A 479 -3.52 -8.81 -41.03
C PHE A 479 -4.99 -8.41 -41.27
N THR A 480 -5.62 -7.73 -40.32
CA THR A 480 -7.03 -7.30 -40.43
C THR A 480 -7.22 -5.88 -40.94
N TYR A 481 -6.16 -5.10 -41.09
CA TYR A 481 -6.27 -3.69 -41.45
C TYR A 481 -7.01 -3.43 -42.78
N PRO A 482 -6.84 -4.24 -43.85
CA PRO A 482 -7.64 -4.09 -45.07
C PRO A 482 -9.15 -4.22 -44.83
N LEU A 483 -9.58 -5.18 -44.01
CA LEU A 483 -10.98 -5.35 -43.62
C LEU A 483 -11.48 -4.19 -42.77
N ASP A 484 -10.63 -3.65 -41.90
CA ASP A 484 -10.93 -2.50 -41.05
C ASP A 484 -11.06 -1.20 -41.87
N VAL A 485 -10.29 -1.05 -42.96
CA VAL A 485 -10.45 0.04 -43.94
C VAL A 485 -11.74 -0.11 -44.74
N VAL A 486 -12.03 -1.30 -45.27
CA VAL A 486 -13.30 -1.59 -45.98
C VAL A 486 -14.50 -1.31 -45.08
N ARG A 487 -14.49 -1.81 -43.83
CA ARG A 487 -15.51 -1.54 -42.82
C ARG A 487 -15.74 -0.04 -42.62
N ARG A 488 -14.68 0.76 -42.47
CA ARG A 488 -14.80 2.21 -42.26
C ARG A 488 -15.37 2.91 -43.50
N GLN A 489 -14.92 2.55 -44.70
CA GLN A 489 -15.49 3.08 -45.95
C GLN A 489 -16.99 2.73 -46.09
N MET A 490 -17.36 1.48 -45.81
CA MET A 490 -18.74 1.00 -45.77
C MET A 490 -19.62 1.68 -44.70
N GLN A 491 -19.01 2.22 -43.62
CA GLN A 491 -19.71 3.01 -42.61
C GLN A 491 -19.90 4.47 -43.07
N VAL A 492 -18.88 5.08 -43.70
CA VAL A 492 -18.95 6.44 -44.23
C VAL A 492 -19.93 6.54 -45.41
N GLN A 493 -19.85 5.62 -46.38
CA GLN A 493 -20.74 5.62 -47.56
C GLN A 493 -22.23 5.52 -47.17
N ARG A 494 -22.55 4.74 -46.13
CA ARG A 494 -23.93 4.61 -45.60
C ARG A 494 -24.45 5.86 -44.89
N LEU A 495 -23.58 6.79 -44.51
CA LEU A 495 -23.96 8.07 -43.89
C LEU A 495 -24.12 9.19 -44.92
N SER A 496 -23.46 9.08 -46.09
CA SER A 496 -23.51 10.09 -47.16
C SER A 496 -24.64 9.90 -48.18
N SER A 497 -25.22 8.69 -48.29
CA SER A 497 -26.16 8.37 -49.37
C SER A 497 -27.60 8.77 -49.06
N SER A 498 -27.99 9.97 -49.52
CA SER A 498 -29.39 10.35 -49.76
C SER A 498 -29.97 9.78 -51.06
N ASN A 499 -29.15 9.11 -51.88
CA ASN A 499 -29.55 8.51 -53.16
C ASN A 499 -29.35 6.99 -53.15
N SER A 500 -30.26 6.31 -53.84
CA SER A 500 -30.33 4.86 -54.02
C SER A 500 -29.22 4.31 -54.91
N ALA A 501 -28.01 4.24 -54.38
CA ALA A 501 -26.92 3.42 -54.91
C ALA A 501 -26.88 2.09 -54.16
N GLU A 502 -26.70 0.98 -54.90
CA GLU A 502 -26.74 -0.37 -54.36
C GLU A 502 -25.80 -0.60 -53.18
N LEU A 503 -26.22 -1.48 -52.27
CA LEU A 503 -25.50 -1.81 -51.05
C LEU A 503 -24.30 -2.72 -51.35
N LYS A 504 -23.25 -2.15 -51.96
CA LYS A 504 -22.09 -2.91 -52.46
C LYS A 504 -21.49 -3.82 -51.39
N GLY A 505 -21.15 -5.04 -51.81
CA GLY A 505 -20.58 -6.07 -50.95
C GLY A 505 -19.23 -5.67 -50.36
N THR A 506 -18.81 -6.36 -49.30
CA THR A 506 -17.48 -6.18 -48.70
C THR A 506 -16.37 -6.41 -49.74
N ILE A 507 -16.53 -7.45 -50.57
CA ILE A 507 -15.59 -7.82 -51.63
C ILE A 507 -15.58 -6.77 -52.75
N GLU A 508 -16.76 -6.33 -53.23
CA GLU A 508 -16.87 -5.26 -54.23
C GLU A 508 -16.25 -3.95 -53.74
N THR A 509 -16.41 -3.63 -52.45
CA THR A 509 -15.80 -2.44 -51.85
C THR A 509 -14.28 -2.56 -51.78
N LEU A 510 -13.76 -3.75 -51.42
CA LEU A 510 -12.33 -4.04 -51.43
C LEU A 510 -11.73 -3.92 -52.84
N VAL A 511 -12.35 -4.58 -53.83
CA VAL A 511 -11.94 -4.52 -55.24
C VAL A 511 -11.99 -3.10 -55.78
N MET A 512 -13.04 -2.34 -55.47
CA MET A 512 -13.18 -0.93 -55.87
C MET A 512 -12.07 -0.05 -55.28
N ILE A 513 -11.69 -0.25 -54.01
CA ILE A 513 -10.57 0.48 -53.39
C ILE A 513 -9.24 0.09 -54.07
N MET A 514 -9.01 -1.21 -54.30
CA MET A 514 -7.79 -1.68 -54.97
C MET A 514 -7.65 -1.13 -56.40
N GLN A 515 -8.74 -1.11 -57.17
CA GLN A 515 -8.76 -0.60 -58.55
C GLN A 515 -8.66 0.92 -58.63
N LYS A 516 -9.34 1.68 -57.74
CA LYS A 516 -9.40 3.15 -57.82
C LYS A 516 -8.33 3.89 -57.03
N GLN A 517 -7.83 3.31 -55.93
CA GLN A 517 -6.90 3.97 -55.00
C GLN A 517 -5.60 3.19 -54.78
N GLY A 518 -5.49 1.97 -55.34
CA GLY A 518 -4.32 1.11 -55.22
C GLY A 518 -4.22 0.37 -53.88
N TRP A 519 -3.50 -0.76 -53.88
CA TRP A 519 -3.37 -1.64 -52.71
C TRP A 519 -2.75 -0.94 -51.48
N LYS A 520 -1.81 -0.01 -51.67
CA LYS A 520 -1.18 0.76 -50.58
C LYS A 520 -2.18 1.54 -49.74
N GLN A 521 -3.30 1.98 -50.32
CA GLN A 521 -4.35 2.71 -49.62
C GLN A 521 -5.05 1.85 -48.55
N LEU A 522 -5.09 0.53 -48.72
CA LEU A 522 -5.59 -0.39 -47.68
C LEU A 522 -4.77 -0.35 -46.40
N PHE A 523 -3.54 0.17 -46.44
CA PHE A 523 -2.65 0.35 -45.29
C PHE A 523 -2.46 1.82 -44.87
N SER A 524 -3.21 2.74 -45.49
CA SER A 524 -3.17 4.17 -45.17
C SER A 524 -3.60 4.44 -43.72
N GLY A 525 -2.74 5.10 -42.96
CA GLY A 525 -2.94 5.40 -41.54
C GLY A 525 -2.66 4.26 -40.55
N LEU A 526 -2.09 3.12 -40.99
CA LEU A 526 -1.73 2.01 -40.10
C LEU A 526 -0.79 2.42 -38.96
N SER A 527 0.21 3.28 -39.22
CA SER A 527 1.16 3.82 -38.24
C SER A 527 0.46 4.52 -37.05
N ILE A 528 -0.61 5.28 -37.30
CA ILE A 528 -1.43 5.92 -36.25
C ILE A 528 -2.13 4.87 -35.39
N ASN A 529 -2.51 3.72 -35.98
CA ASN A 529 -3.08 2.62 -35.21
C ASN A 529 -2.02 1.89 -34.37
N TYR A 530 -0.77 1.79 -34.83
CA TYR A 530 0.32 1.24 -34.00
C TYR A 530 0.61 2.11 -32.77
N LEU A 531 0.72 3.43 -32.96
CA LEU A 531 1.02 4.39 -31.89
C LEU A 531 -0.01 4.37 -30.74
N LYS A 532 -1.29 4.11 -31.05
CA LYS A 532 -2.35 3.95 -30.03
C LYS A 532 -2.47 2.50 -29.50
N VAL A 533 -2.13 1.48 -30.29
CA VAL A 533 -2.34 0.06 -29.92
C VAL A 533 -1.37 -0.34 -28.82
N VAL A 534 -0.09 0.01 -28.92
CA VAL A 534 0.90 -0.39 -27.90
C VAL A 534 0.53 0.13 -26.50
N PRO A 535 0.26 1.44 -26.27
CA PRO A 535 -0.18 1.91 -24.96
C PRO A 535 -1.54 1.35 -24.54
N SER A 536 -2.49 1.21 -25.47
CA SER A 536 -3.85 0.71 -25.16
C SER A 536 -3.84 -0.75 -24.74
N VAL A 537 -2.96 -1.56 -25.32
CA VAL A 537 -2.84 -2.99 -25.00
C VAL A 537 -2.03 -3.16 -23.72
N ALA A 538 -0.93 -2.41 -23.56
CA ALA A 538 -0.13 -2.44 -22.34
C ALA A 538 -0.98 -2.07 -21.11
N ILE A 539 -1.59 -0.89 -21.10
CA ILE A 539 -2.42 -0.43 -19.97
C ILE A 539 -3.62 -1.38 -19.76
N GLY A 540 -4.23 -1.86 -20.84
CA GLY A 540 -5.34 -2.81 -20.76
C GLY A 540 -4.96 -4.11 -20.04
N PHE A 541 -3.81 -4.72 -20.37
CA PHE A 541 -3.36 -5.92 -19.68
C PHE A 541 -2.90 -5.65 -18.24
N THR A 542 -2.16 -4.57 -17.96
CA THR A 542 -1.74 -4.25 -16.59
C THR A 542 -2.96 -4.05 -15.67
N VAL A 543 -3.94 -3.24 -16.10
CA VAL A 543 -5.14 -3.00 -15.29
C VAL A 543 -5.98 -4.28 -15.17
N TYR A 544 -6.08 -5.11 -16.21
CA TYR A 544 -6.81 -6.38 -16.14
C TYR A 544 -6.18 -7.36 -15.14
N ASP A 545 -4.85 -7.51 -15.14
CA ASP A 545 -4.13 -8.37 -14.20
C ASP A 545 -4.26 -7.85 -12.74
N VAL A 546 -4.11 -6.53 -12.53
CA VAL A 546 -4.31 -5.90 -11.21
C VAL A 546 -5.75 -6.05 -10.72
N MET A 547 -6.75 -5.89 -11.59
CA MET A 547 -8.16 -6.11 -11.24
C MET A 547 -8.47 -7.58 -10.98
N LYS A 548 -7.89 -8.54 -11.73
CA LYS A 548 -8.01 -9.98 -11.42
C LYS A 548 -7.42 -10.32 -10.05
N SER A 549 -6.27 -9.74 -9.70
CA SER A 549 -5.65 -9.89 -8.37
C SER A 549 -6.54 -9.31 -7.27
N CYS A 550 -7.03 -8.08 -7.45
CA CYS A 550 -7.94 -7.39 -6.51
C CYS A 550 -9.25 -8.16 -6.27
N LEU A 551 -9.88 -8.67 -7.34
CA LEU A 551 -11.14 -9.43 -7.26
C LEU A 551 -10.95 -10.91 -6.84
N ARG A 552 -9.71 -11.32 -6.50
CA ARG A 552 -9.33 -12.71 -6.17
C ARG A 552 -9.83 -13.71 -7.22
N VAL A 553 -9.65 -13.39 -8.51
CA VAL A 553 -10.00 -14.31 -9.60
C VAL A 553 -8.97 -15.45 -9.63
N PRO A 554 -9.38 -16.73 -9.52
CA PRO A 554 -8.43 -17.83 -9.51
C PRO A 554 -7.60 -17.88 -10.80
N SER A 555 -6.30 -18.13 -10.66
CA SER A 555 -5.37 -18.27 -11.78
C SER A 555 -5.82 -19.36 -12.74
N ARG A 556 -5.61 -19.15 -14.06
CA ARG A 556 -6.04 -20.10 -15.12
C ARG A 556 -5.62 -21.54 -14.79
N ASP A 557 -4.37 -21.71 -14.40
CA ASP A 557 -3.74 -23.00 -14.08
C ASP A 557 -4.44 -23.72 -12.90
N VAL A 558 -4.94 -22.98 -11.91
CA VAL A 558 -5.63 -23.54 -10.73
C VAL A 558 -7.05 -24.00 -11.08
N ILE A 559 -7.76 -23.26 -11.94
CA ILE A 559 -9.07 -23.68 -12.43
C ILE A 559 -8.92 -24.97 -13.27
N GLU A 560 -7.92 -25.02 -14.13
CA GLU A 560 -7.66 -26.18 -15.01
C GLU A 560 -7.33 -27.46 -14.20
N VAL A 561 -6.52 -27.37 -13.13
CA VAL A 561 -6.26 -28.50 -12.21
C VAL A 561 -7.51 -28.98 -11.48
N VAL A 562 -8.43 -28.07 -11.11
CA VAL A 562 -9.71 -28.46 -10.46
C VAL A 562 -10.65 -29.17 -11.45
N THR A 563 -10.64 -28.80 -12.74
CA THR A 563 -11.40 -29.52 -13.77
C THR A 563 -10.80 -30.89 -14.10
N ASP A 564 -9.47 -31.02 -14.24
CA ASP A 564 -8.82 -32.33 -14.46
C ASP A 564 -9.05 -33.28 -13.27
N LYS A 565 -9.10 -32.75 -12.03
CA LYS A 565 -9.46 -33.54 -10.83
C LYS A 565 -10.92 -33.99 -10.77
N ARG A 566 -11.87 -33.23 -11.34
CA ARG A 566 -13.28 -33.66 -11.39
C ARG A 566 -13.53 -34.77 -12.40
N HIS A 567 -12.76 -34.83 -13.49
CA HIS A 567 -12.86 -35.91 -14.48
C HIS A 567 -12.10 -37.19 -14.08
N SER A 568 -11.18 -37.11 -13.11
CA SER A 568 -10.44 -38.28 -12.60
C SER A 568 -11.05 -38.91 -11.34
N GLN A 569 -12.16 -38.37 -10.82
CA GLN A 569 -13.03 -39.11 -9.90
C GLN A 569 -14.07 -39.89 -10.71
N PRO A 570 -14.15 -41.24 -10.60
CA PRO A 570 -15.25 -41.97 -11.18
C PRO A 570 -16.57 -41.57 -10.49
N SER A 571 -17.61 -41.37 -11.30
CA SER A 571 -18.95 -41.08 -10.81
C SER A 571 -19.53 -42.27 -10.06
N LEU A 572 -19.46 -42.26 -8.73
CA LEU A 572 -20.21 -43.14 -7.84
C LEU A 572 -21.70 -42.76 -7.87
N HIS A 573 -22.35 -43.08 -8.99
CA HIS A 573 -23.80 -43.06 -9.18
C HIS A 573 -24.22 -44.15 -10.17
N SER A 574 -24.12 -45.40 -9.71
CA SER A 574 -24.91 -46.56 -10.15
C SER A 574 -24.80 -47.65 -9.10
#